data_AF-A1D235-F1
#
_entry.id   AF-A1D235-F1
#
_cell.length_a   1.000
_cell.length_b   1.000
_cell.length_c   1.000
_cell.angle_alpha   90.00
_cell.angle_beta   90.00
_cell.angle_gamma   90.00
#
_symmetry.space_group_name_H-M   'P 1'
#
loop_
_entity.id
_entity.type
_entity.pdbx_description
1 polymer ?
#
loop_
_entity_poly.entity_id
_entity_poly.type
_entity_poly.pdbx_seq_one_letter_code
_entity_poly.pdbx_strand_id
1 'polypeptide(L)'
;MDPFQTANPGCSRATEAGILAVSKKTHLSTLLLAAYYNYYGPDYYYILLDQGAPGAGDKDTFLHAATALNETFYSVSEKAVDVGNVTPWNAEVAINAGYIQADPIQDYNLTSQQKWRVKDPSVAKPPRAFFVHAGDPEFNPGNDLLGRKLVGFDGKPTRLWTHPPEAMERLGYDAERAFWEATVSVACEIQLAFESWKSKSGLCEQVKEHWEAVFENPDVKVPVFAGS
;
A
#
# COMPACT_ATOMS: atom_id res chain seq x y z
N MET A 1 11.02 14.28 25.58
CA MET A 1 9.94 14.58 24.62
C MET A 1 9.11 13.33 24.54
N ASP A 2 7.80 13.45 24.73
CA ASP A 2 6.86 12.33 24.65
C ASP A 2 6.94 11.72 23.24
N PRO A 3 7.18 10.39 23.10
CA PRO A 3 7.18 9.74 21.79
C PRO A 3 5.76 9.65 21.18
N PHE A 4 4.72 9.91 21.97
CA PHE A 4 3.36 10.11 21.47
C PHE A 4 3.19 11.57 21.02
N GLN A 5 2.70 11.74 19.80
CA GLN A 5 2.35 13.07 19.30
C GLN A 5 1.11 13.56 20.04
N THR A 6 1.27 14.51 20.97
CA THR A 6 0.22 15.51 21.20
C THR A 6 0.18 16.37 19.94
N ALA A 7 -0.94 16.35 19.21
CA ALA A 7 -1.07 16.93 17.88
C ALA A 7 -0.45 18.33 17.78
N ASN A 8 0.52 18.48 16.86
CA ASN A 8 1.01 19.78 16.44
C ASN A 8 0.16 20.17 15.22
N PRO A 9 -0.65 21.25 15.25
CA PRO A 9 -1.65 21.57 14.21
C PRO A 9 -1.07 22.02 12.86
N GLY A 10 0.21 21.75 12.59
CA GLY A 10 0.82 21.98 11.28
C GLY A 10 0.44 20.87 10.30
N CYS A 11 0.11 21.26 9.06
CA CYS A 11 -0.19 20.45 7.88
C CYS A 11 0.09 18.94 8.05
N SER A 12 -0.92 18.17 8.46
CA SER A 12 -0.85 16.71 8.51
C SER A 12 -0.81 16.17 7.09
N ARG A 13 0.08 15.20 6.85
CA ARG A 13 0.12 14.48 5.56
C ARG A 13 -1.19 13.70 5.38
N ALA A 14 -1.70 13.64 4.15
CA ALA A 14 -2.77 12.71 3.80
C ALA A 14 -2.41 11.30 4.27
N THR A 15 -3.39 10.59 4.81
CA THR A 15 -3.18 9.28 5.40
C THR A 15 -3.57 8.18 4.43
N GLU A 16 -3.09 6.96 4.67
CA GLU A 16 -3.52 5.75 4.00
C GLU A 16 -3.78 4.72 5.12
N ALA A 17 -4.95 4.08 5.09
CA ALA A 17 -5.45 3.24 6.19
C ALA A 17 -5.34 1.73 5.92
N GLY A 18 -4.52 1.33 4.94
CA GLY A 18 -4.18 -0.06 4.64
C GLY A 18 -3.62 -0.82 5.85
N ILE A 19 -3.08 -0.09 6.84
CA ILE A 19 -2.70 -0.66 8.13
C ILE A 19 -3.14 0.25 9.27
N LEU A 20 -3.95 -0.31 10.18
CA LEU A 20 -4.32 0.32 11.44
C LEU A 20 -4.21 -0.68 12.58
N ALA A 21 -3.44 -0.35 13.61
CA ALA A 21 -3.40 -1.08 14.87
C ALA A 21 -4.11 -0.26 15.95
N VAL A 22 -5.22 -0.78 16.47
CA VAL A 22 -6.09 -0.06 17.42
C VAL A 22 -6.38 -0.88 18.66
N SER A 23 -6.22 -0.27 19.84
CA SER A 23 -6.64 -0.86 21.11
C SER A 23 -8.11 -0.52 21.35
N LYS A 24 -8.99 -1.51 21.24
CA LYS A 24 -10.44 -1.32 21.48
C LYS A 24 -10.76 -0.82 22.90
N LYS A 25 -9.88 -1.08 23.88
CA LYS A 25 -10.08 -0.64 25.27
C LYS A 25 -9.82 0.86 25.44
N THR A 26 -8.81 1.40 24.77
CA THR A 26 -8.37 2.79 24.94
C THR A 26 -8.91 3.71 23.85
N HIS A 27 -9.12 3.20 22.64
CA HIS A 27 -9.49 3.99 21.46
C HIS A 27 -10.92 3.73 20.99
N LEU A 28 -11.81 3.21 21.85
CA LEU A 28 -13.22 3.01 21.47
C LEU A 28 -13.88 4.32 21.03
N SER A 29 -13.66 5.40 21.79
CA SER A 29 -14.18 6.73 21.47
C SER A 29 -13.64 7.24 20.14
N THR A 30 -12.36 6.99 19.83
CA THR A 30 -11.75 7.29 18.53
C THR A 30 -12.48 6.58 17.39
N LEU A 31 -12.76 5.29 17.54
CA LEU A 31 -13.46 4.51 16.51
C LEU A 31 -14.91 4.99 16.33
N LEU A 32 -15.61 5.34 17.41
CA LEU A 32 -16.96 5.88 17.33
C LEU A 32 -16.98 7.25 16.63
N LEU A 33 -16.03 8.13 16.94
CA LEU A 33 -15.94 9.43 16.30
C LEU A 33 -15.49 9.33 14.84
N ALA A 34 -14.54 8.46 14.52
CA ALA A 34 -14.16 8.18 13.13
C ALA A 34 -15.36 7.62 12.35
N ALA A 35 -16.15 6.72 12.92
CA ALA A 35 -17.38 6.22 12.30
C ALA A 35 -18.40 7.35 12.05
N TYR A 36 -18.55 8.29 12.99
CA TYR A 36 -19.38 9.48 12.78
C TYR A 36 -18.85 10.36 11.64
N TYR A 37 -17.55 10.61 11.58
CA TYR A 37 -16.93 11.34 10.47
C TYR A 37 -17.12 10.64 9.13
N ASN A 38 -16.99 9.32 9.08
CA ASN A 38 -17.20 8.52 7.87
C ASN A 38 -18.66 8.54 7.41
N TYR A 39 -19.61 8.45 8.34
CA TYR A 39 -21.04 8.53 8.02
C TYR A 39 -21.41 9.85 7.34
N TYR A 40 -20.85 10.96 7.82
CA TYR A 40 -21.01 12.30 7.25
C TYR A 40 -19.85 12.69 6.33
N GLY A 41 -19.07 11.70 5.88
CA GLY A 41 -17.82 11.89 5.15
C GLY A 41 -18.05 12.59 3.81
N PRO A 42 -18.83 12.00 2.89
CA PRO A 42 -19.03 12.54 1.54
C PRO A 42 -19.54 13.97 1.53
N ASP A 43 -20.46 14.31 2.45
CA ASP A 43 -21.14 15.61 2.45
C ASP A 43 -20.34 16.69 3.19
N TYR A 44 -19.50 16.32 4.16
CA TYR A 44 -18.86 17.28 5.06
C TYR A 44 -17.40 16.93 5.37
N TYR A 45 -17.16 15.78 6.02
CA TYR A 45 -15.88 15.53 6.68
C TYR A 45 -14.77 15.16 5.71
N TYR A 46 -15.01 14.44 4.62
CA TYR A 46 -13.95 14.13 3.65
C TYR A 46 -13.43 15.42 3.03
N ILE A 47 -14.31 16.31 2.57
CA ILE A 47 -13.91 17.61 2.01
C ILE A 47 -13.15 18.45 3.05
N LEU A 48 -13.64 18.46 4.30
CA LEU A 48 -13.02 19.22 5.39
C LEU A 48 -11.66 18.66 5.81
N LEU A 49 -11.48 17.35 5.86
CA LEU A 49 -10.25 16.73 6.38
C LEU A 49 -9.17 16.59 5.30
N ASP A 50 -9.57 16.22 4.08
CA ASP A 50 -8.66 16.00 2.97
C ASP A 50 -8.14 17.31 2.33
N GLN A 51 -8.89 18.41 2.47
CA GLN A 51 -8.51 19.74 1.95
C GLN A 51 -8.22 19.78 0.43
N GLY A 52 -8.86 18.87 -0.34
CA GLY A 52 -8.74 18.80 -1.80
C GLY A 52 -7.52 18.02 -2.30
N ALA A 53 -6.93 17.18 -1.44
CA ALA A 53 -5.96 16.19 -1.84
C ALA A 53 -6.63 15.04 -2.65
N PRO A 54 -5.87 14.29 -3.46
CA PRO A 54 -6.43 13.16 -4.19
C PRO A 54 -6.77 12.00 -3.23
N GLY A 55 -7.93 11.39 -3.46
CA GLY A 55 -8.35 10.17 -2.78
C GLY A 55 -9.00 10.38 -1.41
N ALA A 56 -9.68 11.51 -1.18
CA ALA A 56 -10.42 11.78 0.06
C ALA A 56 -11.28 10.59 0.49
N GLY A 57 -11.19 10.18 1.75
CA GLY A 57 -11.93 9.02 2.23
C GLY A 57 -11.79 8.76 3.72
N ASP A 58 -12.15 7.55 4.09
CA ASP A 58 -12.19 7.10 5.47
C ASP A 58 -10.83 7.11 6.16
N LYS A 59 -9.77 6.88 5.38
CA LYS A 59 -8.37 6.91 5.83
C LYS A 59 -8.04 8.15 6.67
N ASP A 60 -8.53 9.33 6.26
CA ASP A 60 -8.21 10.60 6.92
C ASP A 60 -8.96 10.79 8.25
N THR A 61 -10.03 10.02 8.50
CA THR A 61 -10.85 10.21 9.70
C THR A 61 -10.20 9.73 11.00
N PHE A 62 -9.35 8.70 10.95
CA PHE A 62 -8.85 8.04 12.17
C PHE A 62 -7.92 8.93 13.00
N LEU A 63 -6.92 9.55 12.37
CA LEU A 63 -5.98 10.44 13.07
C LEU A 63 -6.67 11.73 13.53
N HIS A 64 -7.60 12.25 12.73
CA HIS A 64 -8.39 13.43 13.11
C HIS A 64 -9.31 13.14 14.30
N ALA A 65 -9.96 11.98 14.35
CA ALA A 65 -10.75 11.55 15.49
C ALA A 65 -9.90 11.38 16.76
N ALA A 66 -8.73 10.75 16.65
CA ALA A 66 -7.81 10.59 17.78
C ALA A 66 -7.34 11.96 18.31
N THR A 67 -7.02 12.88 17.40
CA THR A 67 -6.63 14.26 17.72
C THR A 67 -7.75 15.02 18.42
N ALA A 68 -8.98 14.95 17.91
CA ALA A 68 -10.14 15.65 18.49
C ALA A 68 -10.48 15.18 19.91
N LEU A 69 -10.19 13.92 20.23
CA LEU A 69 -10.40 13.33 21.55
C LEU A 69 -9.17 13.42 22.46
N ASN A 70 -8.08 14.04 21.98
CA ASN A 70 -6.80 14.12 22.68
C ASN A 70 -6.25 12.74 23.10
N GLU A 71 -6.46 11.73 22.25
CA GLU A 71 -5.97 10.36 22.44
C GLU A 71 -4.53 10.23 21.98
N THR A 72 -3.74 9.41 22.66
CA THR A 72 -2.37 9.11 22.25
C THR A 72 -2.38 8.19 21.02
N PHE A 73 -1.66 8.58 19.96
CA PHE A 73 -1.45 7.75 18.79
C PHE A 73 -0.04 7.91 18.23
N TYR A 74 0.33 6.98 17.34
CA TYR A 74 1.54 7.08 16.54
C TYR A 74 1.17 6.98 15.06
N SER A 75 1.67 7.92 14.26
CA SER A 75 1.56 7.91 12.81
C SER A 75 2.95 7.67 12.23
N VAL A 76 3.06 6.70 11.32
CA VAL A 76 4.33 6.31 10.68
C VAL A 76 4.95 7.54 10.00
N SER A 77 6.20 7.83 10.37
CA SER A 77 6.98 8.94 9.86
C SER A 77 7.54 8.66 8.46
N GLU A 78 8.08 7.46 8.23
CA GLU A 78 8.58 7.06 6.91
C GLU A 78 7.48 7.23 5.85
N LYS A 79 7.84 7.81 4.70
CA LYS A 79 6.90 8.03 3.60
C LYS A 79 6.54 6.68 2.96
N ALA A 80 5.29 6.55 2.52
CA ALA A 80 4.93 5.49 1.58
C ALA A 80 5.75 5.66 0.30
N VAL A 81 6.14 4.54 -0.31
CA VAL A 81 6.94 4.53 -1.53
C VAL A 81 6.13 3.89 -2.64
N ASP A 82 5.80 4.66 -3.66
CA ASP A 82 5.20 4.20 -4.89
C ASP A 82 6.05 3.09 -5.51
N VAL A 83 5.40 2.02 -5.94
CA VAL A 83 6.04 0.92 -6.65
C VAL A 83 5.34 0.67 -7.97
N GLY A 84 6.12 0.32 -8.99
CA GLY A 84 5.57 0.23 -10.34
C GLY A 84 6.61 -0.07 -11.41
N ASN A 85 6.17 -0.02 -12.67
CA ASN A 85 7.05 -0.12 -13.84
C ASN A 85 7.54 1.24 -14.30
N VAL A 86 8.81 1.34 -14.67
CA VAL A 86 9.36 2.56 -15.28
C VAL A 86 8.90 2.72 -16.73
N THR A 87 8.86 3.97 -17.19
CA THR A 87 8.55 4.27 -18.60
C THR A 87 9.82 4.29 -19.46
N PRO A 88 9.75 3.99 -20.78
CA PRO A 88 10.89 4.08 -21.68
C PRO A 88 11.50 5.48 -21.78
N TRP A 89 10.70 6.52 -21.54
CA TRP A 89 11.12 7.92 -21.64
C TRP A 89 11.55 8.52 -20.29
N ASN A 90 11.22 7.89 -19.16
CA ASN A 90 11.65 8.30 -17.83
C ASN A 90 11.83 7.08 -16.93
N ALA A 91 13.10 6.75 -16.67
CA ALA A 91 13.51 5.62 -15.84
C ALA A 91 13.52 5.94 -14.32
N GLU A 92 13.24 7.19 -13.94
CA GLU A 92 13.25 7.65 -12.54
C GLU A 92 11.85 7.63 -11.90
N VAL A 93 10.80 7.54 -12.70
CA VAL A 93 9.41 7.58 -12.22
C VAL A 93 8.69 6.29 -12.61
N ALA A 94 8.22 5.57 -11.60
CA ALA A 94 7.37 4.42 -11.77
C ALA A 94 5.93 4.84 -12.13
N ILE A 95 5.32 4.17 -13.09
CA ILE A 95 3.86 4.13 -13.22
C ILE A 95 3.35 3.37 -12.01
N ASN A 96 2.66 4.08 -11.13
CA ASN A 96 2.17 3.52 -9.88
C ASN A 96 1.36 2.23 -10.13
N ALA A 97 1.72 1.17 -9.41
CA ALA A 97 1.01 -0.10 -9.34
C ALA A 97 0.75 -0.56 -7.89
N GLY A 98 0.94 0.37 -6.95
CA GLY A 98 0.87 0.12 -5.52
C GLY A 98 1.87 0.97 -4.74
N TYR A 99 1.88 0.79 -3.43
CA TYR A 99 2.72 1.55 -2.52
C TYR A 99 3.21 0.67 -1.37
N ILE A 100 4.48 0.80 -1.01
CA ILE A 100 5.06 0.14 0.15
C ILE A 100 4.91 1.02 1.39
N GLN A 101 4.40 0.42 2.47
CA GLN A 101 4.36 1.01 3.80
C GLN A 101 5.40 0.36 4.71
N ALA A 102 6.05 1.22 5.51
CA ALA A 102 7.13 0.84 6.40
C ALA A 102 6.63 0.10 7.65
N ASP A 103 7.48 -0.75 8.23
CA ASP A 103 7.22 -1.37 9.53
C ASP A 103 7.04 -0.29 10.62
N PRO A 104 5.85 -0.19 11.24
CA PRO A 104 5.56 0.86 12.21
C PRO A 104 6.38 0.71 13.50
N ILE A 105 6.81 -0.51 13.87
CA ILE A 105 7.63 -0.76 15.05
C ILE A 105 9.06 -0.28 14.80
N GLN A 106 9.63 -0.61 13.64
CA GLN A 106 10.98 -0.17 13.29
C GLN A 106 11.05 1.34 13.11
N ASP A 107 10.06 1.94 12.45
CA ASP A 107 9.95 3.39 12.30
C ASP A 107 9.82 4.08 13.65
N TYR A 108 8.96 3.57 14.55
CA TYR A 108 8.80 4.11 15.91
C TYR A 108 10.10 4.03 16.72
N ASN A 109 10.85 2.94 16.60
CA ASN A 109 12.15 2.79 17.25
C ASN A 109 13.18 3.83 16.77
N LEU A 110 13.12 4.26 15.50
CA LEU A 110 13.97 5.34 15.00
C LEU A 110 13.49 6.71 15.50
N THR A 111 12.19 7.01 15.37
CA THR A 111 11.65 8.31 15.74
C THR A 111 11.74 8.58 17.24
N SER A 112 11.58 7.55 18.08
CA SER A 112 11.79 7.65 19.54
C SER A 112 13.23 8.00 19.92
N GLN A 113 14.21 7.68 19.07
CA GLN A 113 15.61 8.09 19.19
C GLN A 113 15.91 9.44 18.52
N GLN A 114 14.89 10.21 18.13
CA GLN A 114 15.01 11.45 17.37
C GLN A 114 15.67 11.29 15.98
N LYS A 115 15.65 10.07 15.42
CA LYS A 115 16.15 9.79 14.06
C LYS A 115 14.99 9.88 13.08
N TRP A 116 14.74 11.09 12.58
CA TRP A 116 13.63 11.39 11.66
C TRP A 116 14.09 11.32 10.20
N ARG A 117 14.03 10.13 9.59
CA ARG A 117 14.42 9.92 8.18
C ARG A 117 13.66 10.80 7.18
N VAL A 118 12.41 11.14 7.49
CA VAL A 118 11.60 12.08 6.69
C VAL A 118 12.23 13.48 6.56
N LYS A 119 13.09 13.87 7.51
CA LYS A 119 13.84 15.14 7.50
C LYS A 119 15.22 14.98 6.88
N ASP A 120 15.90 13.89 7.22
CA ASP A 120 17.23 13.55 6.69
C ASP A 120 17.35 12.02 6.54
N PRO A 121 17.29 11.47 5.33
CA PRO A 121 17.36 10.03 5.10
C PRO A 121 18.69 9.38 5.53
N SER A 122 19.75 10.16 5.76
CA SER A 122 21.08 9.64 6.12
C SER A 122 21.22 9.23 7.59
N VAL A 123 20.28 9.65 8.46
CA VAL A 123 20.37 9.44 9.92
C VAL A 123 20.21 7.99 10.36
N ALA A 124 19.67 7.12 9.50
CA ALA A 124 19.45 5.70 9.75
C ALA A 124 19.17 4.97 8.43
N LYS A 125 19.28 3.64 8.40
CA LYS A 125 18.78 2.81 7.29
C LYS A 125 17.24 2.82 7.26
N PRO A 126 16.60 2.65 6.09
CA PRO A 126 15.15 2.58 5.99
C PRO A 126 14.60 1.40 6.80
N PRO A 127 13.46 1.56 7.50
CA PRO A 127 12.71 0.43 8.01
C PRO A 127 12.31 -0.52 6.87
N ARG A 128 12.24 -1.82 7.16
CA ARG A 128 11.75 -2.79 6.19
C ARG A 128 10.35 -2.45 5.69
N ALA A 129 10.02 -2.94 4.50
CA ALA A 129 8.65 -2.95 4.04
C ALA A 129 7.82 -3.88 4.95
N PHE A 130 6.61 -3.46 5.28
CA PHE A 130 5.69 -4.24 6.10
C PHE A 130 4.41 -4.60 5.37
N PHE A 131 3.97 -3.75 4.44
CA PHE A 131 2.75 -3.96 3.67
C PHE A 131 2.88 -3.33 2.29
N VAL A 132 2.22 -3.95 1.32
CA VAL A 132 2.04 -3.41 -0.03
C VAL A 132 0.56 -3.12 -0.22
N HIS A 133 0.22 -1.85 -0.37
CA HIS A 133 -1.11 -1.45 -0.79
C HIS A 133 -1.18 -1.62 -2.31
N ALA A 134 -1.84 -2.69 -2.77
CA ALA A 134 -1.99 -3.04 -4.17
C ALA A 134 -3.28 -2.44 -4.74
N GLY A 135 -3.26 -1.15 -5.08
CA GLY A 135 -4.48 -0.39 -5.38
C GLY A 135 -4.76 -0.11 -6.86
N ASP A 136 -3.77 -0.24 -7.76
CA ASP A 136 -3.95 0.13 -9.17
C ASP A 136 -3.05 -0.69 -10.12
N PRO A 137 -3.40 -1.94 -10.47
CA PRO A 137 -4.71 -2.53 -10.21
C PRO A 137 -4.80 -3.17 -8.82
N GLU A 138 -6.02 -3.27 -8.32
CA GLU A 138 -6.33 -4.21 -7.24
C GLU A 138 -6.02 -5.64 -7.68
N PHE A 139 -5.56 -6.50 -6.76
CA PHE A 139 -5.31 -7.92 -7.02
C PHE A 139 -6.61 -8.72 -7.15
N ASN A 140 -7.39 -8.39 -8.17
CA ASN A 140 -8.69 -8.97 -8.49
C ASN A 140 -8.76 -9.32 -9.99
N PRO A 141 -8.51 -10.59 -10.37
CA PRO A 141 -8.51 -11.02 -11.78
C PRO A 141 -9.89 -10.91 -12.45
N GLY A 142 -10.98 -10.89 -11.69
CA GLY A 142 -12.32 -10.67 -12.25
C GLY A 142 -12.63 -9.22 -12.60
N ASN A 143 -11.76 -8.28 -12.23
CA ASN A 143 -11.88 -6.85 -12.53
C ASN A 143 -10.66 -6.35 -13.34
N ASP A 144 -9.87 -5.42 -12.80
CA ASP A 144 -8.85 -4.68 -13.55
C ASP A 144 -7.44 -5.29 -13.51
N LEU A 145 -7.22 -6.35 -12.72
CA LEU A 145 -5.87 -6.94 -12.56
C LEU A 145 -5.28 -7.38 -13.90
N LEU A 146 -6.05 -8.09 -14.71
CA LEU A 146 -5.64 -8.59 -16.04
C LEU A 146 -5.63 -7.48 -17.13
N GLY A 147 -5.52 -6.22 -16.71
CA GLY A 147 -5.52 -5.05 -17.55
C GLY A 147 -4.16 -4.70 -18.15
N ARG A 148 -4.06 -3.49 -18.71
CA ARG A 148 -2.89 -3.02 -19.46
C ARG A 148 -1.60 -2.91 -18.65
N LYS A 149 -1.69 -2.79 -17.32
CA LYS A 149 -0.50 -2.65 -16.46
C LYS A 149 0.33 -3.93 -16.33
N LEU A 150 -0.23 -5.07 -16.72
CA LEU A 150 0.49 -6.34 -16.86
C LEU A 150 1.20 -6.50 -18.20
N VAL A 151 1.10 -5.51 -19.09
CA VAL A 151 1.78 -5.50 -20.38
C VAL A 151 2.82 -4.38 -20.37
N GLY A 152 4.08 -4.76 -20.51
CA GLY A 152 5.19 -3.84 -20.64
C GLY A 152 5.11 -3.00 -21.92
N PHE A 153 5.93 -1.95 -21.98
CA PHE A 153 5.99 -1.08 -23.16
C PHE A 153 6.54 -1.77 -24.42
N ASP A 154 7.17 -2.93 -24.26
CA ASP A 154 7.59 -3.81 -25.34
C ASP A 154 6.48 -4.77 -25.82
N GLY A 155 5.27 -4.67 -25.22
CA GLY A 155 4.11 -5.50 -25.53
C GLY A 155 4.15 -6.88 -24.86
N LYS A 156 5.12 -7.17 -24.00
CA LYS A 156 5.24 -8.46 -23.31
C LYS A 156 4.62 -8.43 -21.91
N PRO A 157 4.17 -9.57 -21.36
CA PRO A 157 3.76 -9.65 -19.97
C PRO A 157 4.87 -9.16 -19.02
N THR A 158 4.51 -8.40 -17.99
CA THR A 158 5.44 -7.84 -17.00
C THR A 158 4.89 -7.92 -15.58
N ARG A 159 5.82 -7.91 -14.62
CA ARG A 159 5.56 -7.67 -13.19
C ARG A 159 4.98 -6.27 -12.95
N LEU A 160 4.25 -6.08 -11.87
CA LEU A 160 3.69 -4.81 -11.41
C LEU A 160 4.70 -4.02 -10.55
N TRP A 161 5.42 -4.69 -9.64
CA TRP A 161 6.26 -4.03 -8.63
C TRP A 161 7.74 -4.25 -8.96
N THR A 162 8.34 -3.32 -9.70
CA THR A 162 9.72 -3.46 -10.20
C THR A 162 10.65 -2.30 -9.85
N HIS A 163 10.11 -1.14 -9.49
CA HIS A 163 10.84 0.09 -9.20
C HIS A 163 10.18 0.82 -8.02
N PRO A 164 10.93 1.59 -7.19
CA PRO A 164 12.38 1.78 -7.25
C PRO A 164 13.17 0.63 -6.58
N PRO A 165 14.43 0.37 -7.00
CA PRO A 165 15.21 -0.76 -6.50
C PRO A 165 15.37 -0.77 -4.97
N GLU A 166 15.60 0.39 -4.35
CA GLU A 166 15.71 0.52 -2.90
C GLU A 166 14.41 0.19 -2.15
N ALA A 167 13.26 0.33 -2.80
CA ALA A 167 11.98 -0.10 -2.24
C ALA A 167 11.79 -1.61 -2.39
N MET A 168 12.21 -2.18 -3.53
CA MET A 168 12.19 -3.62 -3.76
C MET A 168 13.08 -4.35 -2.77
N GLU A 169 14.29 -3.84 -2.52
CA GLU A 169 15.19 -4.41 -1.51
C GLU A 169 14.53 -4.50 -0.13
N ARG A 170 13.72 -3.51 0.25
CA ARG A 170 13.04 -3.46 1.56
C ARG A 170 11.97 -4.53 1.75
N LEU A 171 11.46 -5.15 0.68
CA LEU A 171 10.48 -6.27 0.77
C LEU A 171 11.09 -7.51 1.40
N GLY A 172 12.38 -7.77 1.17
CA GLY A 172 13.11 -8.91 1.73
C GLY A 172 12.80 -10.27 1.11
N TYR A 173 11.77 -10.37 0.26
CA TYR A 173 11.42 -11.54 -0.54
C TYR A 173 10.57 -11.12 -1.74
N ASP A 174 10.34 -12.05 -2.68
CA ASP A 174 9.47 -11.82 -3.85
C ASP A 174 7.98 -11.82 -3.45
N ALA A 175 7.55 -10.70 -2.84
CA ALA A 175 6.19 -10.52 -2.37
C ALA A 175 5.16 -10.54 -3.51
N GLU A 176 5.53 -10.02 -4.68
CA GLU A 176 4.66 -10.05 -5.85
C GLU A 176 4.40 -11.50 -6.31
N ARG A 177 5.45 -12.33 -6.38
CA ARG A 177 5.29 -13.76 -6.69
C ARG A 177 4.32 -14.43 -5.72
N ALA A 178 4.48 -14.21 -4.42
CA ALA A 178 3.58 -14.78 -3.40
C ALA A 178 2.12 -14.32 -3.59
N PHE A 179 1.90 -13.06 -3.94
CA PHE A 179 0.57 -12.53 -4.29
C PHE A 179 -0.01 -13.23 -5.52
N TRP A 180 0.79 -13.47 -6.55
CA TRP A 180 0.35 -14.18 -7.75
C TRP A 180 0.10 -15.68 -7.51
N GLU A 181 0.90 -16.36 -6.68
CA GLU A 181 0.64 -17.75 -6.25
C GLU A 181 -0.74 -17.85 -5.58
N ALA A 182 -1.04 -16.93 -4.67
CA ALA A 182 -2.37 -16.83 -4.06
C ALA A 182 -3.45 -16.52 -5.10
N THR A 183 -3.19 -15.60 -6.02
CA THR A 183 -4.15 -15.22 -7.09
C THR A 183 -4.50 -16.39 -8.00
N VAL A 184 -3.50 -17.20 -8.40
CA VAL A 184 -3.70 -18.43 -9.16
C VAL A 184 -4.59 -19.40 -8.39
N SER A 185 -4.28 -19.66 -7.12
CA SER A 185 -5.10 -20.55 -6.28
C SER A 185 -6.54 -20.02 -6.15
N VAL A 186 -6.73 -18.72 -5.89
CA VAL A 186 -8.05 -18.10 -5.76
C VAL A 186 -8.86 -18.23 -7.05
N ALA A 187 -8.27 -17.86 -8.19
CA ALA A 187 -8.94 -17.89 -9.49
C ALA A 187 -9.27 -19.31 -9.96
N CYS A 188 -8.47 -20.30 -9.60
CA CYS A 188 -8.65 -21.68 -10.08
C CYS A 188 -9.45 -22.56 -9.13
N GLU A 189 -9.38 -22.35 -7.81
CA GLU A 189 -10.00 -23.24 -6.82
C GLU A 189 -11.30 -22.68 -6.23
N ILE A 190 -11.38 -21.36 -6.03
CA ILE A 190 -12.50 -20.73 -5.31
C ILE A 190 -13.22 -19.64 -6.10
N GLN A 191 -13.02 -19.55 -7.43
CA GLN A 191 -13.71 -18.57 -8.28
C GLN A 191 -15.23 -18.55 -8.10
N LEU A 192 -15.86 -19.71 -7.85
CA LEU A 192 -17.30 -19.85 -7.70
C LEU A 192 -17.84 -19.20 -6.40
N ALA A 193 -16.97 -18.87 -5.44
CA ALA A 193 -17.33 -18.15 -4.23
C ALA A 193 -17.61 -16.66 -4.50
N PHE A 194 -17.14 -16.12 -5.63
CA PHE A 194 -17.29 -14.70 -5.96
C PHE A 194 -18.47 -14.46 -6.89
N GLU A 195 -19.53 -13.83 -6.39
CA GLU A 195 -20.73 -13.51 -7.18
C GLU A 195 -20.39 -12.68 -8.43
N SER A 196 -19.48 -11.71 -8.29
CA SER A 196 -19.03 -10.84 -9.38
C SER A 196 -18.27 -11.57 -10.49
N TRP A 197 -17.81 -12.81 -10.24
CA TRP A 197 -17.04 -13.60 -11.21
C TRP A 197 -17.89 -14.62 -11.94
N LYS A 198 -19.13 -14.88 -11.53
CA LYS A 198 -20.00 -15.91 -12.15
C LYS A 198 -20.27 -15.69 -13.64
N SER A 199 -20.28 -14.45 -14.09
CA SER A 199 -20.45 -14.09 -15.52
C SER A 199 -19.14 -14.05 -16.30
N LYS A 200 -17.99 -14.23 -15.63
CA LYS A 200 -16.66 -14.22 -16.22
C LYS A 200 -16.28 -15.65 -16.61
N SER A 201 -15.61 -15.79 -17.74
CA SER A 201 -15.08 -17.07 -18.24
C SER A 201 -13.59 -16.94 -18.51
N GLY A 202 -12.83 -18.03 -18.30
CA GLY A 202 -11.42 -18.06 -18.64
C GLY A 202 -10.49 -17.37 -17.63
N LEU A 203 -10.95 -17.09 -16.40
CA LEU A 203 -10.15 -16.35 -15.42
C LEU A 203 -8.95 -17.17 -14.92
N CYS A 204 -9.16 -18.45 -14.61
CA CYS A 204 -8.08 -19.34 -14.18
C CYS A 204 -7.01 -19.47 -15.27
N GLU A 205 -7.43 -19.61 -16.53
CA GLU A 205 -6.55 -19.73 -17.69
C GLU A 205 -5.72 -18.45 -17.88
N GLN A 206 -6.35 -17.27 -17.90
CA GLN A 206 -5.63 -16.00 -18.07
C GLN A 206 -4.65 -15.71 -16.94
N VAL A 207 -5.01 -16.02 -15.69
CA VAL A 207 -4.12 -15.85 -14.53
C VAL A 207 -2.92 -16.81 -14.64
N LYS A 208 -3.15 -18.06 -15.06
CA LYS A 208 -2.06 -19.04 -15.29
C LYS A 208 -1.15 -18.63 -16.45
N GLU A 209 -1.70 -18.15 -17.55
CA GLU A 209 -0.92 -17.66 -18.70
C GLU A 209 0.01 -16.52 -18.28
N HIS A 210 -0.48 -15.56 -17.48
CA HIS A 210 0.36 -14.51 -16.93
C HIS A 210 1.42 -15.05 -15.96
N TRP A 211 1.03 -15.96 -15.05
CA TRP A 211 1.92 -16.61 -14.11
C TRP A 211 3.10 -17.30 -14.80
N GLU A 212 2.82 -18.14 -15.80
CA GLU A 212 3.82 -18.87 -16.57
C GLU A 212 4.74 -17.89 -17.33
N ALA A 213 4.17 -16.87 -17.96
CA ALA A 213 4.92 -15.89 -18.75
C ALA A 213 5.87 -15.02 -17.92
N VAL A 214 5.54 -14.75 -16.65
CA VAL A 214 6.25 -13.76 -15.81
C VAL A 214 7.02 -14.38 -14.65
N PHE A 215 6.49 -15.42 -14.00
CA PHE A 215 7.04 -15.97 -12.75
C PHE A 215 7.70 -17.35 -12.91
N GLU A 216 7.39 -18.07 -13.99
CA GLU A 216 8.08 -19.31 -14.37
C GLU A 216 9.11 -19.12 -15.49
N ASN A 217 9.10 -17.97 -16.15
CA ASN A 217 10.03 -17.65 -17.22
C ASN A 217 11.39 -17.18 -16.66
N PRO A 218 12.50 -17.92 -16.91
CA PRO A 218 13.83 -17.57 -16.38
C PRO A 218 14.44 -16.31 -17.01
N ASP A 219 13.93 -15.85 -18.16
CA ASP A 219 14.43 -14.66 -18.84
C ASP A 219 13.85 -13.35 -18.27
N VAL A 220 12.83 -13.44 -17.40
CA VAL A 220 12.21 -12.27 -16.79
C VAL A 220 13.09 -11.73 -15.67
N LYS A 221 13.37 -10.43 -15.71
CA LYS A 221 14.19 -9.76 -14.69
C LYS A 221 13.43 -9.71 -13.36
N VAL A 222 14.01 -10.33 -12.34
CA VAL A 222 13.51 -10.29 -10.96
C VAL A 222 14.17 -9.13 -10.21
N PRO A 223 13.41 -8.31 -9.46
CA PRO A 223 13.99 -7.31 -8.57
C PRO A 223 14.90 -7.93 -7.50
N VAL A 224 15.86 -7.16 -6.99
CA VAL A 224 16.71 -7.60 -5.88
C VAL A 224 15.97 -7.37 -4.57
N PHE A 225 15.98 -8.37 -3.69
CA PHE A 225 15.33 -8.33 -2.39
C PHE A 225 16.39 -8.49 -1.29
N ALA A 226 16.27 -7.80 -0.16
CA ALA A 226 17.25 -7.94 0.92
C ALA A 226 17.25 -9.37 1.48
N GLY A 227 18.37 -10.10 1.32
CA GLY A 227 18.51 -11.48 1.76
C GLY A 227 18.35 -12.54 0.67
N SER A 228 18.19 -12.14 -0.60
CA SER A 228 18.31 -13.02 -1.78
C SER A 228 19.76 -13.37 -2.10
#